data_AF-A0A660Y1A9-F1
#
_entry.id   AF-A0A660Y1A9-F1
#
_cell.length_a   1.000
_cell.length_b   1.000
_cell.length_c   1.000
_cell.angle_alpha   90.00
_cell.angle_beta   90.00
_cell.angle_gamma   90.00
#
_symmetry.space_group_name_H-M   'P 1'
#
loop_
_entity.id
_entity.type
_entity.pdbx_description
1 polymer ?
#
loop_
_entity_poly.entity_id
_entity_poly.type
_entity_poly.pdbx_seq_one_letter_code
_entity_poly.pdbx_strand_id
1 'polypeptide(L)'
;MTPRQKVLTVLRGGRADRVPWIPLCSGRFFSSLPEYRKFIVDGREAVGQEYTYDALRFRVEFYREIGADYMEWGTPSGYRVVRSKVEVERTEEDGEVRTEYRTPIGSLTSVWVYSEEGHTYFPKKDLLERPDDFKVYEYIVEDTAYEPDYE
;
A
#
# COMPACT_ATOMS: atom_id res chain seq x y z
N MET A 1 7.03 0.85 -28.13
CA MET A 1 6.90 -0.06 -26.98
C MET A 1 5.67 0.33 -26.15
N THR A 2 4.97 -0.61 -25.51
CA THR A 2 3.89 -0.26 -24.56
C THR A 2 4.46 0.42 -23.30
N PRO A 3 3.66 1.20 -22.54
CA PRO A 3 4.08 1.77 -21.25
C PRO A 3 4.78 0.73 -20.35
N ARG A 4 4.13 -0.42 -20.15
CA ARG A 4 4.66 -1.54 -19.36
C ARG A 4 5.99 -2.06 -19.91
N GLN A 5 6.11 -2.25 -21.22
CA GLN A 5 7.35 -2.75 -21.83
C GLN A 5 8.51 -1.77 -21.62
N LYS A 6 8.27 -0.46 -21.72
CA LYS A 6 9.31 0.56 -21.50
C LYS A 6 9.83 0.53 -20.06
N VAL A 7 8.91 0.56 -19.09
CA VAL A 7 9.25 0.53 -17.66
C VAL A 7 10.07 -0.72 -17.34
N LEU A 8 9.59 -1.90 -17.74
CA LEU A 8 10.30 -3.16 -17.49
C LEU A 8 11.65 -3.25 -18.21
N THR A 9 11.77 -2.68 -19.42
CA THR A 9 13.04 -2.64 -20.14
C THR A 9 14.09 -1.84 -19.39
N VAL A 10 13.73 -0.64 -18.92
CA VAL A 10 14.65 0.22 -18.16
C VAL A 10 15.01 -0.40 -16.80
N LEU A 11 14.04 -0.98 -16.08
CA LEU A 11 14.30 -1.66 -14.80
C LEU A 11 15.24 -2.87 -14.94
N ARG A 12 15.30 -3.49 -16.12
CA ARG A 12 16.22 -4.59 -16.44
C ARG A 12 17.58 -4.12 -16.98
N GLY A 13 17.86 -2.81 -16.96
CA GLY A 13 19.09 -2.22 -17.48
C GLY A 13 19.13 -2.05 -19.00
N GLY A 14 18.00 -2.27 -19.68
CA GLY A 14 17.88 -2.04 -21.13
C GLY A 14 17.59 -0.58 -21.49
N ARG A 15 17.59 -0.29 -22.79
CA ARG A 15 17.24 1.03 -23.34
C ARG A 15 15.85 1.00 -23.98
N ALA A 16 14.93 1.80 -23.45
CA ALA A 16 13.60 2.00 -24.03
C ALA A 16 13.63 2.99 -25.22
N ASP A 17 12.56 3.02 -25.99
CA ASP A 17 12.32 3.95 -27.11
C ASP A 17 12.15 5.41 -26.66
N ARG A 18 11.68 5.63 -25.43
CA ARG A 18 11.75 6.91 -24.71
C ARG A 18 11.99 6.69 -23.22
N VAL A 19 12.46 7.73 -22.52
CA VAL A 19 12.54 7.71 -21.06
C VAL A 19 11.13 7.52 -20.49
N PRO A 20 10.89 6.50 -19.64
CA PRO A 20 9.63 6.38 -18.89
C PRO A 20 9.46 7.59 -17.99
N TRP A 21 8.29 8.22 -18.05
CA TRP A 21 7.99 9.38 -17.22
C TRP A 21 6.84 9.03 -16.30
N ILE A 22 7.16 8.89 -15.00
CA ILE A 22 6.24 8.41 -13.97
C ILE A 22 6.23 9.46 -12.86
N PRO A 23 5.49 10.57 -13.02
CA PRO A 23 5.38 11.57 -11.98
C PRO A 23 4.69 10.97 -10.75
N LEU A 24 5.10 11.38 -9.54
CA LEU A 24 4.42 10.97 -8.31
C LEU A 24 3.13 11.79 -8.16
N CYS A 25 2.01 11.28 -8.67
CA CYS A 25 0.68 11.79 -8.34
C CYS A 25 0.15 11.02 -7.13
N SER A 26 0.40 11.53 -5.91
CA SER A 26 -0.01 10.90 -4.66
C SER A 26 -1.53 10.93 -4.44
N GLY A 27 -2.03 10.20 -3.42
CA GLY A 27 -3.43 10.29 -3.01
C GLY A 27 -3.89 11.73 -2.73
N ARG A 28 -3.02 12.56 -2.12
CA ARG A 28 -3.28 14.00 -1.90
C ARG A 28 -3.39 14.81 -3.19
N PHE A 29 -2.59 14.48 -4.20
CA PHE A 29 -2.72 15.12 -5.51
C PHE A 29 -4.11 14.84 -6.09
N PHE A 30 -4.53 13.58 -6.08
CA PHE A 30 -5.84 13.20 -6.61
C PHE A 30 -7.00 13.72 -5.75
N SER A 31 -6.89 13.73 -4.41
CA SER A 31 -7.93 14.30 -3.52
C SER A 31 -8.15 15.80 -3.73
N SER A 32 -7.16 16.50 -4.27
CA SER A 32 -7.27 17.92 -4.63
C SER A 32 -8.14 18.16 -5.87
N LEU A 33 -8.33 17.15 -6.73
CA LEU A 33 -9.11 17.26 -7.97
C LEU A 33 -10.62 17.11 -7.70
N PRO A 34 -11.47 18.09 -8.09
CA PRO A 34 -12.91 18.02 -7.87
C PRO A 34 -13.57 16.74 -8.40
N GLU A 35 -13.13 16.24 -9.55
CA GLU A 35 -13.67 15.08 -10.24
C GLU A 35 -13.34 13.76 -9.54
N TYR A 36 -12.26 13.74 -8.74
CA TYR A 36 -11.80 12.57 -8.01
C TYR A 36 -12.40 12.47 -6.60
N ARG A 37 -12.80 13.60 -6.01
CA ARG A 37 -13.34 13.65 -4.64
C ARG A 37 -14.55 12.74 -4.39
N LYS A 38 -15.31 12.41 -5.44
CA LYS A 38 -16.43 11.47 -5.37
C LYS A 38 -16.05 10.05 -4.94
N PHE A 39 -14.78 9.68 -5.10
CA PHE A 39 -14.27 8.36 -4.69
C PHE A 39 -13.80 8.32 -3.24
N ILE A 40 -13.66 9.48 -2.61
CA ILE A 40 -13.14 9.61 -1.25
C ILE A 40 -14.30 9.48 -0.27
N VAL A 41 -14.16 8.56 0.68
CA VAL A 41 -15.11 8.37 1.77
C VAL A 41 -14.46 8.77 3.10
N ASP A 42 -15.31 9.10 4.08
CA ASP A 42 -14.94 9.26 5.49
C ASP A 42 -14.02 10.44 5.85
N GLY A 43 -13.85 11.41 4.96
CA GLY A 43 -13.10 12.65 5.25
C GLY A 43 -11.59 12.45 5.48
N ARG A 44 -11.09 11.22 5.36
CA ARG A 44 -9.69 10.80 5.63
C ARG A 44 -8.84 10.63 4.37
N GLU A 45 -9.24 11.23 3.25
CA GLU A 45 -8.59 11.08 1.93
C GLU A 45 -8.46 9.62 1.45
N ALA A 46 -9.25 8.71 2.00
CA ALA A 46 -9.27 7.29 1.63
C ALA A 46 -10.30 7.03 0.54
N VAL A 47 -9.95 6.20 -0.44
CA VAL A 47 -10.90 5.73 -1.45
C VAL A 47 -11.83 4.71 -0.80
N GLY A 48 -13.15 4.90 -0.95
CA GLY A 48 -14.13 3.93 -0.48
C GLY A 48 -13.94 2.58 -1.17
N GLN A 49 -14.11 1.49 -0.43
CA GLN A 49 -13.86 0.14 -0.96
C GLN A 49 -14.68 -0.11 -2.23
N GLU A 50 -15.92 0.39 -2.28
CA GLU A 50 -16.82 0.32 -3.43
C GLU A 50 -16.33 1.08 -4.67
N TYR A 51 -15.45 2.07 -4.49
CA TYR A 51 -14.90 2.90 -5.56
C TYR A 51 -13.48 2.50 -5.98
N THR A 52 -12.89 1.47 -5.37
CA THR A 52 -11.48 1.07 -5.59
C THR A 52 -11.10 1.00 -7.07
N TYR A 53 -11.89 0.28 -7.87
CA TYR A 53 -11.61 0.09 -9.29
C TYR A 53 -11.90 1.33 -10.14
N ASP A 54 -12.93 2.10 -9.79
CA ASP A 54 -13.29 3.33 -10.51
C ASP A 54 -12.25 4.43 -10.28
N ALA A 55 -11.78 4.55 -9.04
CA ALA A 55 -10.70 5.44 -8.65
C ALA A 55 -9.37 5.05 -9.33
N LEU A 56 -9.05 3.74 -9.35
CA LEU A 56 -7.91 3.22 -10.11
C LEU A 56 -8.01 3.57 -11.59
N ARG A 57 -9.16 3.32 -12.22
CA ARG A 57 -9.39 3.63 -13.63
C ARG A 57 -9.20 5.11 -13.91
N PHE A 58 -9.75 5.99 -13.07
CA PHE A 58 -9.54 7.44 -13.18
C PHE A 58 -8.05 7.80 -13.16
N ARG A 59 -7.29 7.25 -12.20
CA ARG A 59 -5.85 7.52 -12.11
C ARG A 59 -5.13 7.04 -13.36
N VAL A 60 -5.41 5.83 -13.85
CA VAL A 60 -4.79 5.30 -15.07
C VAL A 60 -5.07 6.20 -16.28
N GLU A 61 -6.31 6.66 -16.46
CA GLU A 61 -6.66 7.57 -17.56
C GLU A 61 -5.99 8.94 -17.40
N PHE A 62 -5.95 9.50 -16.20
CA PHE A 62 -5.25 10.76 -15.93
C PHE A 62 -3.77 10.69 -16.35
N TYR A 63 -3.05 9.62 -15.99
CA TYR A 63 -1.66 9.44 -16.41
C TYR A 63 -1.52 9.34 -17.94
N ARG A 64 -2.48 8.69 -18.62
CA ARG A 64 -2.48 8.62 -20.09
C ARG A 64 -2.72 9.97 -20.72
N GLU A 65 -3.65 10.77 -20.20
CA GLU A 65 -3.96 12.11 -20.70
C GLU A 65 -2.77 13.06 -20.63
N ILE A 66 -1.99 13.00 -19.55
CA ILE A 66 -0.77 13.81 -19.43
C ILE A 66 0.43 13.22 -20.19
N GLY A 67 0.28 12.07 -20.84
CA GLY A 67 1.36 11.39 -21.58
C GLY A 67 2.39 10.66 -20.70
N ALA A 68 2.07 10.48 -19.42
CA ALA A 68 2.88 9.75 -18.45
C ALA A 68 2.66 8.24 -18.54
N ASP A 69 3.63 7.48 -18.02
CA ASP A 69 3.53 6.05 -17.82
C ASP A 69 2.97 5.78 -16.41
N TYR A 70 1.94 4.94 -16.33
CA TYR A 70 1.31 4.60 -15.05
C TYR A 70 2.16 3.61 -14.26
N MET A 71 2.41 3.93 -12.99
CA MET A 71 2.91 2.99 -11.99
C MET A 71 2.13 3.22 -10.71
N GLU A 72 1.36 2.21 -10.30
CA GLU A 72 0.60 2.27 -9.06
C GLU A 72 1.54 2.47 -7.86
N TRP A 73 1.18 3.39 -6.97
CA TRP A 73 1.91 3.70 -5.75
C TRP A 73 0.98 3.45 -4.55
N GLY A 74 0.98 2.20 -4.07
CA GLY A 74 0.23 1.79 -2.88
C GLY A 74 -1.22 1.36 -3.16
N THR A 75 -1.46 0.05 -3.03
CA THR A 75 -2.74 -0.68 -2.94
C THR A 75 -3.74 -0.68 -4.13
N PRO A 76 -4.40 -1.83 -4.41
CA PRO A 76 -4.10 -3.18 -3.92
C PRO A 76 -2.83 -3.71 -4.60
N SER A 77 -1.98 -4.38 -3.83
CA SER A 77 -0.91 -5.18 -4.40
C SER A 77 -1.57 -6.21 -5.32
N GLY A 78 -1.14 -6.32 -6.58
CA GLY A 78 -1.51 -7.44 -7.46
C GLY A 78 -0.94 -8.79 -6.97
N TYR A 79 -0.74 -8.89 -5.67
CA TYR A 79 -0.22 -9.99 -4.90
C TYR A 79 -0.92 -10.00 -3.55
N ARG A 80 -1.39 -11.17 -3.14
CA ARG A 80 -1.87 -11.46 -1.81
C ARG A 80 -0.71 -11.97 -0.96
N VAL A 81 -0.69 -11.54 0.29
CA VAL A 81 0.26 -12.04 1.29
C VAL A 81 -0.26 -13.37 1.83
N VAL A 82 0.57 -14.40 1.79
CA VAL A 82 0.25 -15.75 2.28
C VAL A 82 1.20 -16.09 3.42
N ARG A 83 0.65 -16.57 4.53
CA ARG A 83 1.38 -17.03 5.71
C ARG A 83 0.78 -18.35 6.16
N SER A 84 1.62 -19.32 6.52
CA SER A 84 1.20 -20.67 6.88
C SER A 84 1.24 -20.95 8.39
N LYS A 85 2.11 -20.23 9.11
CA LYS A 85 2.38 -20.44 10.54
C LYS A 85 2.17 -19.19 11.39
N VAL A 86 1.80 -18.09 10.76
CA VAL A 86 1.59 -16.80 11.43
C VAL A 86 0.14 -16.38 11.28
N GLU A 87 -0.55 -16.24 12.41
CA GLU A 87 -1.87 -15.64 12.46
C GLU A 87 -1.73 -14.12 12.62
N VAL A 88 -2.49 -13.36 11.83
CA VAL A 88 -2.50 -11.90 11.89
C VAL A 88 -3.90 -11.42 12.18
N GLU A 89 -4.04 -10.68 13.27
CA GLU A 89 -5.29 -10.04 13.66
C GLU A 89 -5.11 -8.52 13.58
N ARG A 90 -5.94 -7.85 12.78
CA ARG A 90 -5.98 -6.38 12.69
C ARG A 90 -7.34 -5.91 13.17
N THR A 91 -7.33 -5.07 14.21
CA THR A 91 -8.52 -4.38 14.71
C THR A 91 -8.36 -2.88 14.55
N GLU A 92 -9.47 -2.19 14.31
CA GLU A 92 -9.52 -0.73 14.20
C GLU A 92 -10.72 -0.25 15.03
N GLU A 93 -10.44 0.39 16.16
CA GLU A 93 -11.43 0.84 17.14
C GLU A 93 -11.05 2.27 17.58
N ASP A 94 -12.00 3.21 17.54
CA ASP A 94 -11.83 4.58 18.03
C ASP A 94 -10.57 5.32 17.51
N GLY A 95 -10.16 5.05 16.27
CA GLY A 95 -8.96 5.64 15.66
C GLY A 95 -7.65 4.97 16.10
N GLU A 96 -7.69 3.89 16.88
CA GLU A 96 -6.58 3.02 17.18
C GLU A 96 -6.59 1.81 16.24
N VAL A 97 -5.49 1.61 15.51
CA VAL A 97 -5.23 0.43 14.69
C VAL A 97 -4.25 -0.46 15.42
N ARG A 98 -4.72 -1.62 15.86
CA ARG A 98 -3.89 -2.66 16.46
C ARG A 98 -3.65 -3.77 15.46
N THR A 99 -2.40 -4.21 15.35
CA THR A 99 -2.05 -5.40 14.56
C THR A 99 -1.25 -6.35 15.44
N GLU A 100 -1.76 -7.56 15.62
CA GLU A 100 -1.11 -8.62 16.37
C GLU A 100 -0.67 -9.75 15.43
N TYR A 101 0.58 -10.16 15.55
CA TYR A 101 1.16 -11.32 14.89
C TYR A 101 1.37 -12.41 15.93
N ARG A 102 0.72 -13.55 15.77
CA ARG A 102 0.91 -14.72 16.65
C ARG A 102 1.71 -15.77 15.89
N THR A 103 2.84 -16.16 16.47
CA THR A 103 3.74 -17.19 15.92
C THR A 103 3.98 -18.27 16.98
N PRO A 104 4.47 -19.47 16.61
CA PRO A 104 4.85 -20.50 17.57
C PRO A 104 5.99 -20.11 18.52
N ILE A 105 6.80 -19.09 18.18
CA ILE A 105 7.98 -18.67 18.95
C ILE A 105 7.77 -17.37 19.73
N GLY A 106 6.58 -16.77 19.63
CA GLY A 106 6.24 -15.52 20.30
C GLY A 106 5.18 -14.71 19.56
N SER A 107 4.76 -13.60 20.14
CA SER A 107 3.82 -12.66 19.51
C SER A 107 4.41 -11.26 19.44
N LEU A 108 4.08 -10.54 18.37
CA LEU A 108 4.41 -9.12 18.21
C LEU A 108 3.13 -8.32 18.06
N THR A 109 3.10 -7.11 18.60
CA THR A 109 1.95 -6.22 18.47
C THR A 109 2.41 -4.81 18.17
N SER A 110 1.90 -4.23 17.11
CA SER A 110 2.01 -2.80 16.85
C SER A 110 0.68 -2.11 17.13
N VAL A 111 0.74 -0.90 17.66
CA VAL A 111 -0.43 -0.05 17.87
C VAL A 111 -0.17 1.31 17.24
N TRP A 112 -1.09 1.74 16.40
CA TRP A 112 -1.07 3.04 15.74
C TRP A 112 -2.31 3.82 16.14
N VAL A 113 -2.17 5.12 16.38
CA VAL A 113 -3.31 5.98 16.74
C VAL A 113 -3.41 7.14 15.76
N TYR A 114 -4.62 7.40 15.30
CA TYR A 114 -4.92 8.53 14.44
C TYR A 114 -4.78 9.84 15.22
N SER A 115 -4.02 10.77 14.65
CA SER A 115 -3.92 12.16 15.12
C SER A 115 -4.76 13.04 14.21
N GLU A 116 -5.75 13.72 14.80
CA GLU A 116 -6.54 14.75 14.10
C GLU A 116 -5.66 15.90 13.62
N GLU A 117 -4.65 16.30 14.40
CA GLU A 117 -3.73 17.40 14.06
C GLU A 117 -2.80 17.05 12.91
N GLY A 118 -2.26 15.82 12.91
CA GLY A 118 -1.40 15.33 11.84
C GLY A 118 -2.16 14.81 10.62
N HIS A 119 -3.47 14.63 10.74
CA HIS A 119 -4.32 13.91 9.78
C HIS A 119 -3.67 12.58 9.33
N THR A 120 -3.08 11.85 10.28
CA THR A 120 -2.32 10.62 10.01
C THR A 120 -2.20 9.75 11.25
N TYR A 121 -1.74 8.51 11.08
CA TYR A 121 -1.50 7.56 12.16
C TYR A 121 -0.07 7.68 12.67
N PHE A 122 0.10 7.72 13.99
CA PHE A 122 1.40 7.69 14.66
C PHE A 122 1.56 6.40 15.47
N PRO A 123 2.80 5.87 15.58
CA PRO A 123 3.05 4.71 16.40
C PRO A 123 2.82 5.06 17.88
N LYS A 124 1.90 4.34 18.52
CA LYS A 124 1.72 4.33 19.98
C LYS A 124 2.50 3.19 20.62
N LYS A 125 2.67 2.08 19.90
CA LYS A 125 3.51 0.95 20.26
C LYS A 125 4.25 0.43 19.02
N ASP A 126 5.58 0.43 19.10
CA ASP A 126 6.43 -0.13 18.06
C ASP A 126 6.28 -1.66 17.98
N LEU A 127 6.40 -2.21 16.78
CA LEU A 127 6.32 -3.67 16.57
C LEU A 127 7.50 -4.40 17.24
N LEU A 128 8.67 -3.76 17.27
CA LEU A 128 9.92 -4.28 17.81
C LEU A 128 10.41 -3.32 18.89
N GLU A 129 10.30 -3.70 20.16
CA GLU A 129 10.70 -2.87 21.31
C GLU A 129 12.02 -3.36 21.90
N ARG A 130 12.40 -4.61 21.64
CA ARG A 130 13.57 -5.28 22.23
C ARG A 130 14.33 -6.13 21.21
N PRO A 131 15.63 -6.41 21.45
CA PRO A 131 16.43 -7.27 20.57
C PRO A 131 15.86 -8.68 20.34
N ASP A 132 15.15 -9.25 21.32
CA ASP A 132 14.56 -10.59 21.16
C ASP A 132 13.38 -10.62 20.18
N ASP A 133 12.72 -9.48 19.95
CA ASP A 133 11.60 -9.36 19.02
C ASP A 133 12.03 -9.63 17.56
N PHE A 134 13.32 -9.41 17.25
CA PHE A 134 13.88 -9.68 15.93
C PHE A 134 13.76 -11.15 15.53
N LYS A 135 13.86 -12.09 16.48
CA LYS A 135 13.71 -13.53 16.18
C LYS A 135 12.28 -13.86 15.76
N VAL A 136 11.30 -13.26 16.44
CA VAL A 136 9.88 -13.41 16.08
C VAL A 136 9.60 -12.74 14.74
N TYR A 137 10.18 -11.56 14.49
CA TYR A 137 10.03 -10.85 13.24
C TYR A 137 10.65 -11.58 12.05
N GLU A 138 11.85 -12.14 12.22
CA GLU A 138 12.52 -12.97 11.22
C GLU A 138 11.64 -14.17 10.84
N TYR A 139 11.06 -14.86 11.82
CA TYR A 139 10.11 -15.94 11.57
C TYR A 139 8.89 -15.49 10.75
N ILE A 140 8.35 -14.29 11.04
CA ILE A 140 7.24 -13.73 10.26
C ILE A 140 7.66 -13.48 8.80
N VAL A 141 8.86 -12.94 8.59
CA VAL A 141 9.40 -12.67 7.25
C VAL A 141 9.64 -13.97 6.49
N GLU A 142 10.23 -14.98 7.12
CA GLU A 142 10.51 -16.28 6.52
C GLU A 142 9.25 -17.07 6.15
N ASP A 143 8.17 -16.96 6.92
CA ASP A 143 6.87 -17.59 6.61
C ASP A 143 6.03 -16.77 5.60
N THR A 144 6.44 -15.54 5.30
CA THR A 144 5.69 -14.66 4.38
C THR A 144 6.02 -14.99 2.92
N ALA A 145 5.01 -15.47 2.19
CA ALA A 145 5.02 -15.61 0.74
C ALA A 145 4.08 -14.59 0.07
N TYR A 146 4.27 -14.37 -1.22
CA TYR A 146 3.43 -13.49 -2.04
C TYR A 146 2.95 -14.26 -3.26
N GLU A 147 1.63 -14.30 -3.46
CA GLU A 147 1.00 -14.94 -4.61
C GLU A 147 0.28 -13.89 -5.44
N PRO A 148 0.36 -13.92 -6.78
CA PRO A 148 -0.40 -13.01 -7.62
C PRO A 148 -1.90 -12.99 -7.28
N ASP A 149 -2.49 -11.79 -7.20
CA ASP A 149 -3.90 -11.56 -6.87
C ASP A 149 -4.46 -10.54 -7.89
N TYR A 150 -4.91 -11.06 -9.04
CA TYR A 150 -5.31 -10.28 -10.20
C TYR A 150 -6.83 -10.29 -10.44
N GLU A 151 -7.60 -10.88 -9.52
CA GLU A 151 -9.07 -11.03 -9.60
C GLU A 151 -9.82 -10.00 -8.76
#